data_AF-A0A6I6JF59-F1
#
_entry.id   AF-A0A6I6JF59-F1
#
_cell.length_a   1.000
_cell.length_b   1.000
_cell.length_c   1.000
_cell.angle_alpha   90.00
_cell.angle_beta   90.00
_cell.angle_gamma   90.00
#
_symmetry.space_group_name_H-M   'P 1'
#
loop_
_entity.id
_entity.type
_entity.pdbx_description
1 polymer ?
#
loop_
_entity_poly.entity_id
_entity_poly.type
_entity_poly.pdbx_seq_one_letter_code
_entity_poly.pdbx_strand_id
1 'polypeptide(L)'
;MRMLRVIPVLSVLVLLALCLMPCRAVALDVTVKVSSVKVDFGLPYAPENLLDGDPSTAWVGGGIGAGVGQWVDLSFVIPTRVTRIGIFNGHQGEGKFDEFRRIRSGRVVYPDGFETRFWLRDEPGEQVIRLPGRPAKSLRIVVESVFPEGNVTSRMKLAVSEIKLYLALMADPGDSGDRKDVGSQVTPAKPPVDPDKAVPEPLAELLRVFYVRHTTLADDYAELFAEDVRDRNDFRFEVFKEVQRQRGTYNILRTAKVDPSGLGFEMVERDGAFAKVRVFGAYRVQVADIDTNLEEDSVFVLTLGADGWKIVELEGEEEIF
;
A
#
# COMPACT_ATOMS: atom_id res chain seq x y z
N MET A 1 24.32 -27.34 -60.07
CA MET A 1 23.21 -27.83 -59.25
C MET A 1 22.81 -26.74 -58.24
N ARG A 2 21.85 -25.88 -58.59
CA ARG A 2 21.23 -24.88 -57.69
C ARG A 2 19.77 -24.74 -58.13
N MET A 3 18.84 -25.34 -57.38
CA MET A 3 17.40 -25.18 -57.60
C MET A 3 16.97 -23.82 -57.03
N LEU A 4 16.55 -22.90 -57.91
CA LEU A 4 15.81 -21.70 -57.50
C LEU A 4 14.41 -22.15 -57.05
N ARG A 5 14.11 -22.01 -55.76
CA ARG A 5 12.75 -22.15 -55.24
C ARG A 5 11.95 -20.91 -55.65
N VAL A 6 11.08 -21.08 -56.64
CA VAL A 6 10.03 -20.10 -56.96
C VAL A 6 9.02 -20.12 -55.82
N ILE A 7 9.03 -19.09 -54.98
CA ILE A 7 7.99 -18.90 -53.96
C ILE A 7 6.71 -18.55 -54.74
N PRO A 8 5.63 -19.34 -54.65
CA PRO A 8 4.42 -19.06 -55.41
C PRO A 8 3.80 -17.76 -54.90
N VAL A 9 3.59 -16.80 -55.81
CA VAL A 9 3.01 -15.46 -55.57
C VAL A 9 1.69 -15.54 -54.79
N LEU A 10 0.96 -16.66 -54.94
CA LEU A 10 -0.27 -16.95 -54.19
C LEU A 10 -0.04 -17.05 -52.67
N SER A 11 1.09 -17.57 -52.21
CA SER A 11 1.41 -17.68 -50.78
C SER A 11 1.71 -16.33 -50.13
N VAL A 12 2.29 -15.40 -50.89
CA VAL A 12 2.56 -14.03 -50.41
C VAL A 12 1.25 -13.23 -50.30
N LEU A 13 0.34 -13.37 -51.28
CA LEU A 13 -0.97 -12.73 -51.26
C LEU A 13 -1.86 -13.20 -50.10
N VAL A 14 -1.84 -14.50 -49.77
CA VAL A 14 -2.59 -15.05 -48.63
C VAL A 14 -2.03 -14.53 -47.29
N LEU A 15 -0.70 -14.45 -47.16
CA LEU A 15 -0.07 -13.91 -45.95
C LEU A 15 -0.39 -12.41 -45.76
N LEU A 16 -0.38 -11.64 -46.85
CA LEU A 16 -0.72 -10.21 -46.82
C LEU A 16 -2.20 -9.99 -46.47
N ALA A 17 -3.11 -10.83 -46.98
CA ALA A 17 -4.53 -10.79 -46.65
C ALA A 17 -4.81 -11.14 -45.18
N LEU A 18 -4.04 -12.05 -44.58
CA LEU A 18 -4.11 -12.37 -43.15
C LEU A 18 -3.61 -11.22 -42.26
N CYS A 19 -2.57 -10.49 -42.69
CA CYS A 19 -2.08 -9.30 -41.97
C CYS A 19 -3.02 -8.08 -42.07
N LEU A 20 -3.91 -8.05 -43.07
CA LEU A 20 -4.93 -7.01 -43.26
C LEU A 20 -6.27 -7.34 -42.60
N MET A 21 -6.40 -8.52 -41.96
CA MET A 21 -7.58 -8.80 -41.17
C MET A 21 -7.62 -7.85 -39.97
N PRO A 22 -8.72 -7.10 -39.76
CA PRO A 22 -8.84 -6.24 -38.60
C PRO A 22 -8.80 -7.10 -37.35
N CYS A 23 -7.67 -7.06 -36.64
CA CYS A 23 -7.61 -7.58 -35.29
C CYS A 23 -8.58 -6.71 -34.47
N ARG A 24 -9.64 -7.31 -33.94
CA ARG A 24 -10.52 -6.61 -33.00
C ARG A 24 -9.69 -6.30 -31.76
N ALA A 25 -9.18 -5.07 -31.68
CA ALA A 25 -8.69 -4.52 -30.44
C ALA A 25 -9.90 -4.41 -29.50
N VAL A 26 -10.08 -5.39 -28.63
CA VAL A 26 -11.03 -5.28 -27.52
C VAL A 26 -10.39 -4.32 -26.53
N ALA A 27 -10.83 -3.06 -26.54
CA ALA A 27 -10.49 -2.14 -25.47
C ALA A 27 -11.05 -2.71 -24.16
N LEU A 28 -10.25 -2.74 -23.11
CA LEU A 28 -10.74 -3.12 -21.79
C LEU A 28 -11.67 -1.99 -21.33
N ASP A 29 -12.96 -2.31 -21.25
CA ASP A 29 -13.95 -1.38 -20.72
C ASP A 29 -13.94 -1.45 -19.19
N VAL A 30 -13.80 -0.29 -18.55
CA VAL A 30 -13.73 -0.12 -17.09
C VAL A 30 -14.86 0.78 -16.67
N THR A 31 -15.78 0.24 -15.87
CA THR A 31 -16.84 1.04 -15.27
C THR A 31 -16.37 1.57 -13.92
N VAL A 32 -16.44 2.88 -13.72
CA VAL A 32 -16.15 3.54 -12.45
C VAL A 32 -17.44 3.87 -11.70
N LYS A 33 -17.46 3.62 -10.39
CA LYS A 33 -18.48 4.14 -9.46
C LYS A 33 -17.79 4.75 -8.26
N VAL A 34 -18.42 5.73 -7.65
CA VAL A 34 -17.88 6.42 -6.48
C VAL A 34 -18.94 6.50 -5.39
N SER A 35 -18.45 6.60 -4.15
CA SER A 35 -19.31 6.77 -2.98
C SER A 35 -20.20 8.02 -3.01
N SER A 36 -19.69 9.12 -3.55
CA SER A 36 -20.45 10.37 -3.70
C SER A 36 -19.76 11.32 -4.68
N VAL A 37 -20.46 12.36 -5.12
CA VAL A 37 -19.94 13.38 -6.04
C VAL A 37 -20.34 14.77 -5.53
N LYS A 38 -19.42 15.73 -5.58
CA LYS A 38 -19.75 17.15 -5.38
C LYS A 38 -20.55 17.64 -6.57
N VAL A 39 -21.82 17.97 -6.33
CA VAL A 39 -22.74 18.43 -7.38
C VAL A 39 -22.61 19.94 -7.55
N ASP A 40 -21.98 20.36 -8.64
CA ASP A 40 -21.94 21.75 -9.11
C ASP A 40 -22.54 21.83 -10.53
N PHE A 41 -22.91 23.05 -10.97
CA PHE A 41 -23.46 23.26 -12.31
C PHE A 41 -22.44 22.86 -13.39
N GLY A 42 -22.86 22.05 -14.36
CA GLY A 42 -21.97 21.51 -15.39
C GLY A 42 -21.22 20.24 -15.00
N LEU A 43 -21.43 19.71 -13.78
CA LEU A 43 -20.81 18.48 -13.26
C LEU A 43 -19.28 18.40 -13.50
N PRO A 44 -18.50 19.44 -13.15
CA PRO A 44 -17.06 19.46 -13.42
C PRO A 44 -16.27 18.41 -12.63
N TYR A 45 -16.89 17.76 -11.64
CA TYR A 45 -16.25 16.82 -10.73
C TYR A 45 -16.76 15.38 -10.85
N ALA A 46 -17.18 15.00 -12.05
CA ALA A 46 -17.84 13.73 -12.29
C ALA A 46 -16.86 12.53 -12.13
N PRO A 47 -17.37 11.32 -11.83
CA PRO A 47 -16.55 10.12 -11.67
C PRO A 47 -15.70 9.78 -12.90
N GLU A 48 -16.16 10.16 -14.08
CA GLU A 48 -15.52 9.88 -15.37
C GLU A 48 -14.15 10.56 -15.49
N ASN A 49 -13.94 11.67 -14.77
CA ASN A 49 -12.65 12.36 -14.69
C ASN A 49 -11.54 11.43 -14.15
N LEU A 50 -11.89 10.41 -13.36
CA LEU A 50 -10.91 9.46 -12.82
C LEU A 50 -10.25 8.56 -13.88
N LEU A 51 -10.71 8.59 -15.13
CA LEU A 51 -10.24 7.73 -16.23
C LEU A 51 -10.17 8.49 -17.58
N ASP A 52 -10.20 9.83 -17.57
CA ASP A 52 -10.34 10.64 -18.79
C ASP A 52 -9.00 10.97 -19.49
N GLY A 53 -7.87 10.67 -18.85
CA GLY A 53 -6.53 10.94 -19.35
C GLY A 53 -6.04 12.36 -19.07
N ASP A 54 -6.83 13.22 -18.41
CA ASP A 54 -6.52 14.62 -18.15
C ASP A 54 -6.39 14.90 -16.64
N PRO A 55 -5.17 14.94 -16.09
CA PRO A 55 -4.97 15.20 -14.67
C PRO A 55 -5.43 16.61 -14.25
N SER A 56 -5.71 17.52 -15.19
CA SER A 56 -6.26 18.83 -14.85
C SER A 56 -7.75 18.81 -14.52
N THR A 57 -8.46 17.71 -14.77
CA THR A 57 -9.81 17.44 -14.23
C THR A 57 -9.71 16.60 -12.96
N ALA A 58 -10.80 16.48 -12.19
CA ALA A 58 -10.81 15.61 -11.03
C ALA A 58 -12.20 15.15 -10.66
N TRP A 59 -12.31 13.96 -10.07
CA TRP A 59 -13.47 13.63 -9.24
C TRP A 59 -13.32 14.29 -7.87
N VAL A 60 -14.41 14.84 -7.35
CA VAL A 60 -14.47 15.41 -6.00
C VAL A 60 -15.62 14.78 -5.22
N GLY A 61 -15.30 14.28 -4.02
CA GLY A 61 -16.28 13.67 -3.13
C GLY A 61 -17.35 14.67 -2.66
N GLY A 62 -18.61 14.22 -2.65
CA GLY A 62 -19.77 15.00 -2.21
C GLY A 62 -20.14 14.86 -0.73
N GLY A 63 -19.54 13.91 -0.01
CA GLY A 63 -19.84 13.63 1.40
C GLY A 63 -19.59 14.82 2.33
N ILE A 64 -20.25 14.85 3.48
CA ILE A 64 -20.17 15.96 4.45
C ILE A 64 -18.75 16.10 5.05
N GLY A 65 -17.98 15.01 5.10
CA GLY A 65 -16.67 14.97 5.74
C GLY A 65 -15.46 15.21 4.83
N ALA A 66 -14.30 14.96 5.42
CA ALA A 66 -12.96 15.10 4.87
C ALA A 66 -12.61 14.16 3.69
N GLY A 67 -13.48 13.21 3.38
CA GLY A 67 -13.21 12.16 2.39
C GLY A 67 -12.79 10.82 2.98
N VAL A 68 -12.55 10.73 4.30
CA VAL A 68 -12.37 9.44 4.98
C VAL A 68 -13.61 8.57 4.79
N GLY A 69 -13.41 7.31 4.43
CA GLY A 69 -14.48 6.35 4.09
C GLY A 69 -15.06 6.52 2.69
N GLN A 70 -14.65 7.53 1.91
CA GLN A 70 -15.00 7.57 0.50
C GLN A 70 -14.33 6.43 -0.24
N TRP A 71 -14.99 5.95 -1.28
CA TRP A 71 -14.51 4.84 -2.09
C TRP A 71 -14.73 5.06 -3.58
N VAL A 72 -13.89 4.38 -4.37
CA VAL A 72 -13.96 4.26 -5.83
C VAL A 72 -14.00 2.77 -6.19
N ASP A 73 -15.05 2.35 -6.89
CA ASP A 73 -15.19 1.01 -7.46
C ASP A 73 -14.82 1.02 -8.92
N LEU A 74 -13.91 0.13 -9.29
CA LEU A 74 -13.51 -0.14 -10.66
C LEU A 74 -14.01 -1.53 -11.03
N SER A 75 -14.86 -1.63 -12.05
CA SER A 75 -15.44 -2.91 -12.50
C SER A 75 -14.98 -3.24 -13.92
N PHE A 76 -14.61 -4.49 -14.13
CA PHE A 76 -14.09 -5.02 -15.37
C PHE A 76 -15.07 -6.01 -15.99
N VAL A 77 -15.21 -5.96 -17.32
CA VAL A 77 -16.07 -6.92 -18.06
C VAL A 77 -15.56 -8.36 -17.91
N ILE A 78 -14.24 -8.54 -17.83
CA ILE A 78 -13.59 -9.84 -17.62
C ILE A 78 -12.68 -9.79 -16.38
N PRO A 79 -12.45 -10.93 -15.69
CA PRO A 79 -11.47 -10.98 -14.61
C PRO A 79 -10.11 -10.46 -15.10
N THR A 80 -9.64 -9.38 -14.46
CA THR A 80 -8.46 -8.63 -14.90
C THR A 80 -7.40 -8.66 -13.81
N ARG A 81 -6.14 -8.85 -14.22
CA ARG A 81 -4.98 -8.85 -13.32
C ARG A 81 -4.33 -7.47 -13.29
N VAL A 82 -4.78 -6.62 -12.38
CA VAL A 82 -4.17 -5.32 -12.12
C VAL A 82 -2.95 -5.52 -11.22
N THR A 83 -1.76 -5.17 -11.72
CA THR A 83 -0.50 -5.32 -10.98
C THR A 83 -0.04 -4.01 -10.35
N ARG A 84 -0.47 -2.87 -10.88
CA ARG A 84 -0.25 -1.55 -10.27
C ARG A 84 -1.42 -0.62 -10.52
N ILE A 85 -1.63 0.31 -9.61
CA ILE A 85 -2.55 1.44 -9.77
C ILE A 85 -1.72 2.72 -9.65
N GLY A 86 -1.78 3.58 -10.67
CA GLY A 86 -1.28 4.95 -10.59
C GLY A 86 -2.39 5.87 -10.11
N ILE A 87 -2.14 6.69 -9.10
CA ILE A 87 -3.11 7.67 -8.59
C ILE A 87 -2.50 9.07 -8.73
N PHE A 88 -3.24 9.97 -9.38
CA PHE A 88 -2.96 11.41 -9.36
C PHE A 88 -3.80 12.03 -8.25
N ASN A 89 -3.18 12.17 -7.09
CA ASN A 89 -3.85 12.50 -5.85
C ASN A 89 -4.26 13.99 -5.80
N GLY A 90 -5.41 14.36 -5.25
CA GLY A 90 -5.88 15.75 -5.29
C GLY A 90 -6.33 16.18 -6.69
N HIS A 91 -6.36 17.49 -6.92
CA HIS A 91 -6.72 18.11 -8.21
C HIS A 91 -5.47 18.74 -8.84
N GLN A 92 -4.99 18.21 -9.98
CA GLN A 92 -3.71 18.64 -10.58
C GLN A 92 -3.85 19.85 -11.53
N GLY A 93 -4.99 20.53 -11.49
CA GLY A 93 -5.16 21.81 -12.18
C GLY A 93 -4.25 22.87 -11.58
N GLU A 94 -3.88 23.88 -12.36
CA GLU A 94 -2.99 24.95 -11.91
C GLU A 94 -3.52 25.60 -10.61
N GLY A 95 -2.70 25.56 -9.55
CA GLY A 95 -3.05 26.10 -8.24
C GLY A 95 -4.12 25.33 -7.46
N LYS A 96 -4.61 24.18 -7.95
CA LYS A 96 -5.72 23.42 -7.34
C LYS A 96 -5.29 22.36 -6.34
N PHE A 97 -4.03 21.92 -6.35
CA PHE A 97 -3.57 20.80 -5.54
C PHE A 97 -3.84 20.99 -4.04
N ASP A 98 -3.57 22.19 -3.52
CA ASP A 98 -3.74 22.53 -2.10
C ASP A 98 -5.16 22.97 -1.72
N GLU A 99 -6.03 23.24 -2.70
CA GLU A 99 -7.43 23.61 -2.46
C GLU A 99 -8.29 22.40 -2.02
N PHE A 100 -7.86 21.19 -2.36
CA PHE A 100 -8.57 19.94 -2.11
C PHE A 100 -7.80 19.04 -1.16
N ARG A 101 -8.53 18.21 -0.43
CA ARG A 101 -7.94 17.11 0.32
C ARG A 101 -7.44 16.02 -0.63
N ARG A 102 -6.45 15.29 -0.14
CA ARG A 102 -5.71 14.26 -0.89
C ARG A 102 -5.68 13.00 -0.05
N ILE A 103 -5.68 11.83 -0.68
CA ILE A 103 -5.57 10.54 0.00
C ILE A 103 -4.18 10.45 0.65
N ARG A 104 -4.12 10.12 1.93
CA ARG A 104 -2.86 9.83 2.63
C ARG A 104 -2.63 8.34 2.71
N SER A 105 -3.64 7.61 3.17
CA SER A 105 -3.67 6.15 3.17
C SER A 105 -5.02 5.62 2.73
N GLY A 106 -5.01 4.39 2.25
CA GLY A 106 -6.21 3.67 1.90
C GLY A 106 -5.93 2.19 1.73
N ARG A 107 -6.95 1.48 1.28
CA ARG A 107 -6.87 0.05 0.98
C ARG A 107 -7.55 -0.27 -0.34
N VAL A 108 -7.02 -1.25 -1.05
CA VAL A 108 -7.65 -1.86 -2.22
C VAL A 108 -8.30 -3.17 -1.77
N VAL A 109 -9.62 -3.26 -1.88
CA VAL A 109 -10.44 -4.39 -1.47
C VAL A 109 -10.85 -5.19 -2.71
N TYR A 110 -10.59 -6.49 -2.67
CA TYR A 110 -10.98 -7.46 -3.68
C TYR A 110 -12.35 -8.06 -3.35
N PRO A 111 -13.07 -8.63 -4.34
CA PRO A 111 -14.41 -9.20 -4.12
C PRO A 111 -14.43 -10.39 -3.16
N ASP A 112 -13.30 -11.08 -3.02
CA ASP A 112 -13.11 -12.19 -2.08
C ASP A 112 -12.77 -11.73 -0.66
N GLY A 113 -12.75 -10.41 -0.41
CA GLY A 113 -12.43 -9.81 0.88
C GLY A 113 -10.94 -9.67 1.15
N PHE A 114 -10.06 -10.06 0.23
CA PHE A 114 -8.65 -9.76 0.36
C PHE A 114 -8.39 -8.26 0.21
N GLU A 115 -7.45 -7.73 0.98
CA GLU A 115 -7.16 -6.30 1.00
C GLU A 115 -5.66 -6.05 0.88
N THR A 116 -5.30 -4.89 0.34
CA THR A 116 -3.92 -4.41 0.32
C THR A 116 -3.93 -2.93 0.69
N ARG A 117 -3.23 -2.57 1.77
CA ARG A 117 -3.09 -1.17 2.15
C ARG A 117 -2.07 -0.44 1.29
N PHE A 118 -2.24 0.87 1.19
CA PHE A 118 -1.33 1.75 0.48
C PHE A 118 -1.24 3.12 1.15
N TRP A 119 -0.15 3.82 0.83
CA TRP A 119 0.13 5.17 1.28
C TRP A 119 0.58 6.02 0.09
N LEU A 120 0.12 7.28 0.03
CA LEU A 120 0.47 8.25 -1.00
C LEU A 120 1.11 9.47 -0.36
N ARG A 121 2.12 10.04 -1.02
CA ARG A 121 2.82 11.25 -0.61
C ARG A 121 1.96 12.48 -0.84
N ASP A 122 2.18 13.53 -0.06
CA ASP A 122 1.53 14.82 -0.25
C ASP A 122 2.21 15.63 -1.37
N GLU A 123 2.25 15.06 -2.57
CA GLU A 123 2.89 15.66 -3.75
C GLU A 123 2.03 15.45 -5.01
N PRO A 124 2.09 16.40 -5.96
CA PRO A 124 1.42 16.27 -7.24
C PRO A 124 2.08 15.19 -8.12
N GLY A 125 1.37 14.79 -9.17
CA GLY A 125 1.81 13.80 -10.13
C GLY A 125 1.38 12.37 -9.80
N GLU A 126 1.85 11.43 -10.63
CA GLU A 126 1.47 10.03 -10.54
C GLU A 126 2.21 9.32 -9.40
N GLN A 127 1.45 8.69 -8.53
CA GLN A 127 1.99 7.81 -7.50
C GLN A 127 1.51 6.39 -7.68
N VAL A 128 2.45 5.45 -7.75
CA VAL A 128 2.19 4.08 -8.17
C VAL A 128 2.14 3.14 -6.98
N ILE A 129 0.98 2.52 -6.78
CA ILE A 129 0.72 1.47 -5.79
C ILE A 129 0.89 0.12 -6.49
N ARG A 130 1.63 -0.80 -5.85
CA ARG A 130 1.78 -2.18 -6.35
C ARG A 130 0.69 -3.07 -5.77
N LEU A 131 0.12 -3.92 -6.60
CA LEU A 131 -0.90 -4.90 -6.25
C LEU A 131 -0.39 -6.32 -6.54
N PRO A 132 -0.93 -7.35 -5.86
CA PRO A 132 -0.51 -8.74 -6.06
C PRO A 132 -0.90 -9.33 -7.43
N GLY A 133 -1.60 -8.60 -8.30
CA GLY A 133 -1.96 -9.10 -9.63
C GLY A 133 -2.99 -10.24 -9.61
N ARG A 134 -3.77 -10.35 -8.53
CA ARG A 134 -4.86 -11.34 -8.39
C ARG A 134 -5.96 -11.05 -9.42
N PRO A 135 -6.52 -12.07 -10.09
CA PRO A 135 -7.54 -11.85 -11.10
C PRO A 135 -8.85 -11.46 -10.40
N ALA A 136 -9.39 -10.29 -10.73
CA ALA A 136 -10.63 -9.79 -10.11
C ALA A 136 -11.56 -9.16 -11.15
N LYS A 137 -12.86 -9.27 -10.93
CA LYS A 137 -13.88 -8.57 -11.75
C LYS A 137 -14.13 -7.14 -11.28
N SER A 138 -13.69 -6.81 -10.06
CA SER A 138 -13.72 -5.44 -9.56
C SER A 138 -12.64 -5.24 -8.51
N LEU A 139 -12.29 -3.98 -8.29
CA LEU A 139 -11.45 -3.53 -7.18
C LEU A 139 -12.12 -2.32 -6.55
N ARG A 140 -12.13 -2.26 -5.23
CA ARG A 140 -12.60 -1.09 -4.48
C ARG A 140 -11.44 -0.41 -3.81
N ILE A 141 -11.19 0.86 -4.13
CA ILE A 141 -10.26 1.72 -3.40
C ILE A 141 -11.04 2.41 -2.29
N VAL A 142 -10.63 2.24 -1.04
CA VAL A 142 -11.23 2.89 0.13
C VAL A 142 -10.22 3.84 0.75
N VAL A 143 -10.64 5.07 1.04
CA VAL A 143 -9.81 6.09 1.68
C VAL A 143 -9.89 5.94 3.19
N GLU A 144 -8.75 5.79 3.85
CA GLU A 144 -8.65 5.62 5.30
C GLU A 144 -8.20 6.91 6.00
N SER A 145 -7.26 7.63 5.40
CA SER A 145 -6.80 8.93 5.91
C SER A 145 -6.50 9.90 4.77
N VAL A 146 -6.39 11.19 5.08
CA VAL A 146 -6.26 12.27 4.09
C VAL A 146 -5.29 13.37 4.54
N PHE A 147 -4.65 14.02 3.57
CA PHE A 147 -3.97 15.31 3.76
C PHE A 147 -4.87 16.50 3.42
N PRO A 148 -4.64 17.66 4.05
CA PRO A 148 -4.00 17.79 5.36
C PRO A 148 -4.86 17.13 6.45
N GLU A 149 -4.22 16.67 7.52
CA GLU A 149 -4.92 16.08 8.67
C GLU A 149 -5.65 17.14 9.52
N GLY A 150 -6.62 16.72 10.32
CA GLY A 150 -7.33 17.58 11.27
C GLY A 150 -8.75 18.01 10.87
N ASN A 151 -9.45 18.57 11.86
CA ASN A 151 -10.88 18.91 11.78
C ASN A 151 -11.16 20.28 11.15
N VAL A 152 -10.19 21.21 11.22
CA VAL A 152 -10.33 22.60 10.70
C VAL A 152 -10.44 22.61 9.17
N THR A 153 -9.87 21.61 8.50
CA THR A 153 -9.89 21.41 7.05
C THR A 153 -11.16 20.70 6.56
N SER A 154 -12.20 20.53 7.40
CA SER A 154 -13.49 19.88 7.07
C SER A 154 -14.26 20.55 5.92
N ARG A 155 -13.87 21.77 5.53
CA ARG A 155 -14.42 22.46 4.35
C ARG A 155 -13.82 21.97 3.02
N MET A 156 -12.59 21.47 3.03
CA MET A 156 -11.94 20.95 1.83
C MET A 156 -12.48 19.55 1.52
N LYS A 157 -12.86 19.34 0.26
CA LYS A 157 -13.33 18.04 -0.24
C LYS A 157 -12.16 17.22 -0.74
N LEU A 158 -12.26 15.90 -0.64
CA LEU A 158 -11.32 14.98 -1.27
C LEU A 158 -11.43 15.09 -2.79
N ALA A 159 -10.29 15.23 -3.45
CA ALA A 159 -10.18 15.14 -4.90
C ALA A 159 -9.20 14.03 -5.31
N VAL A 160 -9.48 13.41 -6.44
CA VAL A 160 -8.55 12.54 -7.17
C VAL A 160 -8.69 12.87 -8.65
N SER A 161 -7.57 13.20 -9.29
CA SER A 161 -7.56 13.64 -10.67
C SER A 161 -7.70 12.48 -11.62
N GLU A 162 -6.93 11.41 -11.41
CA GLU A 162 -6.80 10.34 -12.40
C GLU A 162 -6.39 9.03 -11.72
N ILE A 163 -6.87 7.91 -12.26
CA ILE A 163 -6.52 6.55 -11.85
C ILE A 163 -6.06 5.76 -13.08
N LYS A 164 -4.77 5.41 -13.11
CA LYS A 164 -4.20 4.55 -14.15
C LYS A 164 -4.14 3.10 -13.69
N LEU A 165 -4.55 2.19 -14.57
CA LEU A 165 -4.48 0.75 -14.34
C LEU A 165 -3.35 0.12 -15.15
N TYR A 166 -2.44 -0.55 -14.46
CA TYR A 166 -1.36 -1.31 -15.08
C TYR A 166 -1.69 -2.80 -15.01
N LEU A 167 -1.88 -3.40 -16.18
CA LEU A 167 -2.32 -4.78 -16.30
C LEU A 167 -1.14 -5.71 -16.59
N ALA A 168 -1.19 -6.94 -16.07
CA ALA A 168 -0.35 -8.01 -16.59
C ALA A 168 -0.97 -8.52 -17.90
N LEU A 169 -0.30 -8.28 -19.02
CA LEU A 169 -0.64 -8.89 -20.30
C LEU A 169 -0.12 -10.33 -20.29
N MET A 170 -0.93 -11.29 -19.78
CA MET A 170 -1.00 -12.72 -20.15
C MET A 170 -1.97 -13.46 -19.21
N ALA A 171 -2.89 -14.23 -19.78
CA ALA A 171 -3.57 -15.32 -19.08
C ALA A 171 -2.70 -16.57 -19.24
N ASP A 172 -2.38 -17.27 -18.15
CA ASP A 172 -1.73 -18.57 -18.22
C ASP A 172 -2.79 -19.61 -18.65
N PRO A 173 -2.69 -20.24 -19.83
CA PRO A 173 -3.61 -21.28 -20.26
C PRO A 173 -3.24 -22.59 -19.54
N GLY A 174 -3.51 -22.65 -18.24
CA GLY A 174 -3.09 -23.78 -17.42
C GLY A 174 -3.37 -23.64 -15.93
N ASP A 175 -4.43 -22.94 -15.52
CA ASP A 175 -4.86 -22.88 -14.11
C ASP A 175 -5.53 -24.21 -13.70
N SER A 176 -4.77 -25.29 -13.77
CA SER A 176 -4.98 -26.50 -12.97
C SER A 176 -4.21 -26.28 -11.66
N GLY A 177 -4.95 -26.22 -10.56
CA GLY A 177 -4.46 -25.89 -9.23
C GLY A 177 -3.15 -26.60 -8.87
N ASP A 178 -2.11 -25.79 -8.72
CA ASP A 178 -0.97 -25.98 -7.82
C ASP A 178 -0.01 -24.80 -7.99
N ARG A 179 -0.53 -23.57 -7.86
CA ARG A 179 0.34 -22.46 -7.48
C ARG A 179 0.36 -22.46 -5.96
N LYS A 180 1.44 -23.04 -5.39
CA LYS A 180 2.02 -22.46 -4.18
C LYS A 180 2.12 -20.97 -4.48
N ASP A 181 1.37 -20.15 -3.76
CA ASP A 181 1.52 -18.69 -3.79
C ASP A 181 2.99 -18.39 -3.51
N VAL A 182 3.77 -18.24 -4.58
CA VAL A 182 5.11 -17.69 -4.51
C VAL A 182 4.87 -16.25 -4.12
N GLY A 183 4.92 -16.00 -2.81
CA GLY A 183 4.90 -14.67 -2.20
C GLY A 183 5.75 -13.77 -3.08
N SER A 184 5.08 -12.85 -3.76
CA SER A 184 5.76 -11.94 -4.67
C SER A 184 6.83 -11.25 -3.86
N GLN A 185 8.09 -11.43 -4.28
CA GLN A 185 9.24 -10.71 -3.75
C GLN A 185 8.97 -9.21 -3.93
N VAL A 186 8.43 -8.55 -2.91
CA VAL A 186 8.07 -7.13 -2.97
C VAL A 186 8.68 -6.49 -1.75
N THR A 187 9.82 -5.83 -1.93
CA THR A 187 10.24 -4.79 -0.98
C THR A 187 9.07 -3.81 -0.83
N PRO A 188 8.51 -3.63 0.37
CA PRO A 188 7.40 -2.72 0.57
C PRO A 188 7.80 -1.31 0.12
N ALA A 189 6.91 -0.62 -0.59
CA ALA A 189 7.16 0.78 -0.90
C ALA A 189 7.18 1.55 0.42
N LYS A 190 8.32 2.18 0.73
CA LYS A 190 8.43 3.02 1.93
C LYS A 190 7.32 4.07 1.91
N PRO A 191 6.52 4.18 2.98
CA PRO A 191 5.50 5.19 3.06
C PRO A 191 6.09 6.61 2.92
N PRO A 192 5.27 7.56 2.50
CA PRO A 192 5.57 8.98 2.58
C PRO A 192 6.05 9.37 3.96
N VAL A 193 7.07 10.23 4.03
CA VAL A 193 7.39 10.94 5.26
C VAL A 193 6.85 12.35 5.10
N ASP A 194 5.94 12.74 5.98
CA ASP A 194 5.52 14.14 6.11
C ASP A 194 6.70 14.94 6.71
N PRO A 195 7.29 15.93 6.00
CA PRO A 195 8.43 16.69 6.49
C PRO A 195 8.18 17.37 7.85
N ASP A 196 6.94 17.81 8.09
CA ASP A 196 6.56 18.48 9.33
C ASP A 196 6.44 17.50 10.50
N LYS A 197 6.32 16.21 10.21
CA LYS A 197 6.28 15.10 11.19
C LYS A 197 7.52 14.22 11.10
N ALA A 198 8.64 14.74 10.59
CA ALA A 198 9.86 13.96 10.45
C ALA A 198 10.36 13.43 11.81
N VAL A 199 10.65 12.13 11.85
CA VAL A 199 11.19 11.46 13.04
C VAL A 199 12.73 11.48 12.96
N PRO A 200 13.44 11.91 14.01
CA PRO A 200 14.89 11.82 14.08
C PRO A 200 15.41 10.39 13.88
N GLU A 201 16.50 10.23 13.13
CA GLU A 201 17.03 8.89 12.78
C GLU A 201 17.29 7.97 13.99
N PRO A 202 17.79 8.44 15.16
CA PRO A 202 17.97 7.56 16.31
C PRO A 202 16.66 6.92 16.83
N LEU A 203 15.53 7.63 16.73
CA LEU A 203 14.22 7.11 17.09
C LEU A 203 13.72 6.10 16.05
N ALA A 204 13.86 6.44 14.76
CA ALA A 204 13.48 5.54 13.69
C ALA A 204 14.30 4.23 13.74
N GLU A 205 15.59 4.31 14.01
CA GLU A 205 16.46 3.13 14.10
C GLU A 205 16.11 2.24 15.31
N LEU A 206 15.83 2.83 16.48
CA LEU A 206 15.34 2.09 17.64
C LEU A 206 14.08 1.27 17.29
N LEU A 207 13.14 1.88 16.58
CA LEU A 207 11.89 1.23 16.16
C LEU A 207 12.14 0.16 15.08
N ARG A 208 13.08 0.36 14.15
CA ARG A 208 13.46 -0.72 13.20
C ARG A 208 14.07 -1.91 13.94
N VAL A 209 14.97 -1.65 14.89
CA VAL A 209 15.57 -2.70 15.73
C VAL A 209 14.51 -3.44 16.54
N PHE A 210 13.47 -2.75 17.03
CA PHE A 210 12.32 -3.38 17.68
C PHE A 210 11.68 -4.44 16.79
N TYR A 211 11.31 -4.12 15.55
CA TYR A 211 10.67 -5.10 14.65
C TYR A 211 11.56 -6.28 14.31
N VAL A 212 12.87 -6.04 14.14
CA VAL A 212 13.84 -7.12 13.92
C VAL A 212 13.90 -8.02 15.14
N ARG A 213 14.23 -7.48 16.32
CA ARG A 213 14.41 -8.25 17.56
C ARG A 213 13.15 -8.99 18.00
N HIS A 214 11.98 -8.34 17.86
CA HIS A 214 10.69 -8.95 18.18
C HIS A 214 10.41 -10.16 17.28
N THR A 215 10.56 -10.00 15.96
CA THR A 215 10.26 -11.06 14.98
C THR A 215 11.26 -12.22 15.07
N THR A 216 12.54 -11.92 15.32
CA THR A 216 13.60 -12.94 15.43
C THR A 216 13.71 -13.54 16.83
N LEU A 217 12.81 -13.21 17.76
CA LEU A 217 12.86 -13.69 19.15
C LEU A 217 14.22 -13.44 19.82
N ALA A 218 14.81 -12.27 19.61
CA ALA A 218 16.16 -11.95 20.06
C ALA A 218 16.24 -11.85 21.59
N ASP A 219 17.33 -12.36 22.18
CA ASP A 219 17.45 -12.45 23.64
C ASP A 219 17.69 -11.08 24.30
N ASP A 220 18.15 -10.10 23.53
CA ASP A 220 18.37 -8.71 23.92
C ASP A 220 17.17 -7.79 23.61
N TYR A 221 15.99 -8.35 23.33
CA TYR A 221 14.78 -7.57 23.02
C TYR A 221 14.38 -6.61 24.16
N ALA A 222 14.46 -7.07 25.41
CA ALA A 222 14.11 -6.27 26.58
C ALA A 222 14.96 -5.00 26.74
N GLU A 223 16.19 -4.98 26.20
CA GLU A 223 17.08 -3.82 26.28
C GLU A 223 16.55 -2.59 25.53
N LEU A 224 15.59 -2.76 24.63
CA LEU A 224 14.96 -1.66 23.90
C LEU A 224 14.01 -0.83 24.78
N PHE A 225 13.59 -1.39 25.92
CA PHE A 225 12.61 -0.79 26.81
C PHE A 225 13.26 0.03 27.93
N ALA A 226 12.52 1.04 28.40
CA ALA A 226 12.91 1.85 29.54
C ALA A 226 12.96 0.99 30.81
N GLU A 227 13.82 1.36 31.76
CA GLU A 227 14.12 0.55 32.94
C GLU A 227 12.88 0.21 33.77
N ASP A 228 11.96 1.18 33.91
CA ASP A 228 10.72 1.08 34.66
C ASP A 228 9.70 0.10 34.05
N VAL A 229 9.79 -0.17 32.75
CA VAL A 229 8.90 -1.11 32.04
C VAL A 229 9.63 -2.35 31.51
N ARG A 230 10.95 -2.43 31.69
CA ARG A 230 11.79 -3.48 31.10
C ARG A 230 11.40 -4.87 31.59
N ASP A 231 11.35 -5.07 32.91
CA ASP A 231 11.08 -6.39 33.51
C ASP A 231 9.71 -6.93 33.09
N ARG A 232 8.71 -6.04 32.99
CA ARG A 232 7.36 -6.41 32.54
C ARG A 232 7.37 -6.89 31.09
N ASN A 233 8.08 -6.19 30.21
CA ASN A 233 8.17 -6.56 28.80
C ASN A 233 9.04 -7.80 28.57
N ASP A 234 10.12 -7.96 29.33
CA ASP A 234 10.96 -9.15 29.32
C ASP A 234 10.16 -10.40 29.68
N PHE A 235 9.40 -10.33 30.79
CA PHE A 235 8.52 -11.42 31.20
C PHE A 235 7.49 -11.78 30.13
N ARG A 236 6.79 -10.80 29.54
CA ARG A 236 5.82 -11.03 28.46
C ARG A 236 6.48 -11.68 27.24
N PHE A 237 7.69 -11.23 26.90
CA PHE A 237 8.41 -11.77 25.75
C PHE A 237 8.94 -13.18 26.00
N GLU A 238 9.39 -13.51 27.21
CA GLU A 238 9.75 -14.88 27.59
C GLU A 238 8.56 -15.83 27.51
N VAL A 239 7.38 -15.41 28.00
CA VAL A 239 6.14 -16.18 27.84
C VAL A 239 5.85 -16.42 26.36
N PHE A 240 5.99 -15.39 25.52
CA PHE A 240 5.82 -15.53 24.07
C PHE A 240 6.83 -16.51 23.46
N LYS A 241 8.12 -16.42 23.82
CA LYS A 241 9.17 -17.35 23.38
C LYS A 241 8.81 -18.78 23.77
N GLU A 242 8.31 -19.01 24.99
CA GLU A 242 7.91 -20.33 25.45
C GLU A 242 6.73 -20.90 24.66
N VAL A 243 5.72 -20.08 24.34
CA VAL A 243 4.62 -20.49 23.44
C VAL A 243 5.16 -20.91 22.07
N GLN A 244 6.15 -20.20 21.51
CA GLN A 244 6.78 -20.61 20.25
C GLN A 244 7.62 -21.89 20.38
N ARG A 245 8.22 -22.17 21.56
CA ARG A 245 8.91 -23.45 21.81
C ARG A 245 7.93 -24.61 21.81
N GLN A 246 6.80 -24.46 22.49
CA GLN A 246 5.73 -25.47 22.51
C GLN A 246 5.13 -25.73 21.12
N ARG A 247 5.07 -24.70 20.26
CA ARG A 247 4.62 -24.81 18.87
C ARG A 247 5.69 -25.34 17.91
N GLY A 248 6.94 -25.54 18.36
CA GLY A 248 8.07 -25.94 17.52
C GLY A 248 8.54 -24.87 16.53
N THR A 249 8.08 -23.63 16.66
CA THR A 249 8.39 -22.50 15.76
C THR A 249 9.55 -21.64 16.26
N TYR A 250 9.95 -21.78 17.52
CA TYR A 250 11.00 -20.96 18.15
C TYR A 250 12.30 -20.90 17.33
N ASN A 251 12.89 -22.05 17.01
CA ASN A 251 14.14 -22.11 16.26
C ASN A 251 13.96 -21.60 14.83
N ILE A 252 12.79 -21.79 14.24
CA ILE A 252 12.48 -21.34 12.87
C ILE A 252 12.44 -19.80 12.85
N LEU A 253 11.69 -19.17 13.75
CA LEU A 253 11.56 -17.71 13.83
C LEU A 253 12.90 -17.01 14.09
N ARG A 254 13.80 -17.62 14.86
CA ARG A 254 15.16 -17.08 15.08
C ARG A 254 16.03 -17.03 13.82
N THR A 255 15.67 -17.78 12.78
CA THR A 255 16.34 -17.71 11.47
C THR A 255 15.73 -16.69 10.52
N ALA A 256 14.68 -15.99 10.95
CA ALA A 256 13.99 -15.02 10.11
C ALA A 256 14.92 -13.89 9.66
N LYS A 257 14.83 -13.52 8.38
CA LYS A 257 15.43 -12.29 7.85
C LYS A 257 14.34 -11.24 7.78
N VAL A 258 14.57 -10.12 8.45
CA VAL A 258 13.61 -9.04 8.60
C VAL A 258 14.17 -7.80 7.91
N ASP A 259 13.42 -7.24 6.98
CA ASP A 259 13.76 -5.99 6.28
C ASP A 259 12.73 -4.91 6.64
N PRO A 260 13.06 -4.01 7.59
CA PRO A 260 12.18 -2.92 8.03
C PRO A 260 12.25 -1.68 7.14
N SER A 261 12.94 -1.71 6.00
CA SER A 261 13.11 -0.54 5.12
C SER A 261 11.81 0.01 4.55
N GLY A 262 10.76 -0.81 4.51
CA GLY A 262 9.42 -0.45 4.10
C GLY A 262 8.59 0.27 5.19
N LEU A 263 9.14 0.51 6.38
CA LEU A 263 8.44 1.25 7.44
C LEU A 263 8.61 2.77 7.28
N GLY A 264 7.50 3.48 7.47
CA GLY A 264 7.38 4.92 7.63
C GLY A 264 7.28 5.29 9.12
N PHE A 265 7.69 6.52 9.43
CA PHE A 265 7.73 7.04 10.80
C PHE A 265 7.20 8.47 10.82
N GLU A 266 6.30 8.75 11.75
CA GLU A 266 5.72 10.08 11.93
C GLU A 266 5.75 10.49 13.40
N MET A 267 6.25 11.70 13.65
CA MET A 267 6.17 12.33 14.95
C MET A 267 4.72 12.73 15.22
N VAL A 268 4.11 12.11 16.23
CA VAL A 268 2.74 12.44 16.69
C VAL A 268 2.83 13.58 17.70
N GLU A 269 3.72 13.45 18.67
CA GLU A 269 3.92 14.41 19.74
C GLU A 269 5.37 14.36 20.22
N ARG A 270 5.91 15.49 20.67
CA ARG A 270 7.22 15.57 21.30
C ARG A 270 7.20 16.58 22.43
N ASP A 271 7.56 16.13 23.61
CA ASP A 271 7.71 16.99 24.79
C ASP A 271 9.00 16.65 25.53
N GLY A 272 10.02 17.50 25.36
CA GLY A 272 11.32 17.34 26.01
C GLY A 272 11.97 15.97 25.76
N ALA A 273 12.00 15.15 26.81
CA ALA A 273 12.55 13.80 26.81
C ALA A 273 11.57 12.73 26.29
N PHE A 274 10.31 13.09 26.02
CA PHE A 274 9.29 12.16 25.54
C PHE A 274 8.99 12.39 24.06
N ALA A 275 8.73 11.31 23.35
CA ALA A 275 8.29 11.33 21.96
C ALA A 275 7.21 10.27 21.74
N LYS A 276 6.16 10.63 21.00
CA LYS A 276 5.14 9.72 20.52
C LYS A 276 5.31 9.57 19.01
N VAL A 277 5.59 8.36 18.56
CA VAL A 277 5.94 8.08 17.16
C VAL A 277 5.00 7.03 16.59
N ARG A 278 4.34 7.35 15.48
CA ARG A 278 3.58 6.40 14.69
C ARG A 278 4.52 5.66 13.75
N VAL A 279 4.46 4.34 13.75
CA VAL A 279 5.10 3.47 12.77
C VAL A 279 4.02 2.92 11.85
N PHE A 280 4.25 2.98 10.55
CA PHE A 280 3.28 2.52 9.57
C PHE A 280 3.95 1.99 8.32
N GLY A 281 3.19 1.31 7.46
CA GLY A 281 3.70 0.75 6.21
C GLY A 281 3.74 -0.76 6.27
N ALA A 282 4.79 -1.35 5.72
CA ALA A 282 5.00 -2.78 5.86
C ALA A 282 6.48 -3.11 5.93
N TYR A 283 6.82 -4.21 6.58
CA TYR A 283 8.17 -4.76 6.62
C TYR A 283 8.16 -6.20 6.12
N ARG A 284 9.27 -6.63 5.52
CA ARG A 284 9.36 -7.96 4.91
C ARG A 284 9.94 -8.94 5.91
N VAL A 285 9.35 -10.13 6.00
CA VAL A 285 9.83 -11.24 6.81
C VAL A 285 10.01 -12.46 5.91
N GLN A 286 11.22 -13.00 5.91
CA GLN A 286 11.56 -14.26 5.26
C GLN A 286 11.94 -15.29 6.31
N VAL A 287 11.19 -16.37 6.42
CA VAL A 287 11.44 -17.44 7.38
C VAL A 287 11.01 -18.79 6.80
N ALA A 288 11.92 -19.76 6.79
CA ALA A 288 11.71 -21.04 6.11
C ALA A 288 11.23 -20.81 4.65
N ASP A 289 10.05 -21.32 4.29
CA ASP A 289 9.44 -21.17 2.97
C ASP A 289 8.48 -19.97 2.87
N ILE A 290 8.36 -19.16 3.93
CA ILE A 290 7.48 -18.00 4.00
C ILE A 290 8.29 -16.75 3.65
N ASP A 291 7.80 -15.98 2.67
CA ASP A 291 8.31 -14.67 2.29
C ASP A 291 7.12 -13.73 2.15
N THR A 292 6.89 -12.91 3.17
CA THR A 292 5.68 -12.07 3.25
C THR A 292 6.01 -10.67 3.75
N ASN A 293 5.16 -9.72 3.38
CA ASN A 293 5.13 -8.41 4.00
C ASN A 293 4.13 -8.43 5.16
N LEU A 294 4.52 -7.86 6.29
CA LEU A 294 3.66 -7.63 7.45
C LEU A 294 3.33 -6.15 7.50
N GLU A 295 2.04 -5.82 7.45
CA GLU A 295 1.56 -4.45 7.54
C GLU A 295 1.63 -3.95 9.00
N GLU A 296 1.90 -2.67 9.15
CA GLU A 296 2.04 -2.02 10.45
C GLU A 296 1.31 -0.67 10.47
N ASP A 297 0.71 -0.35 11.62
CA ASP A 297 0.11 0.93 11.96
C ASP A 297 -0.05 1.04 13.49
N SER A 298 1.07 1.27 14.18
CA SER A 298 1.13 1.32 15.64
C SER A 298 1.71 2.64 16.14
N VAL A 299 1.42 3.00 17.39
CA VAL A 299 1.98 4.20 18.02
C VAL A 299 2.81 3.83 19.24
N PHE A 300 4.05 4.28 19.25
CA PHE A 300 5.01 4.05 20.32
C PHE A 300 5.19 5.31 21.15
N VAL A 301 5.29 5.12 22.47
CA VAL A 301 5.74 6.15 23.40
C VAL A 301 7.18 5.85 23.78
N LEU A 302 8.05 6.84 23.60
CA LEU A 302 9.49 6.73 23.80
C LEU A 302 9.98 7.78 24.79
N THR A 303 11.00 7.44 25.55
CA THR A 303 11.67 8.34 26.48
C THR A 303 13.18 8.37 26.24
N LEU A 304 13.80 9.53 26.46
CA LEU A 304 15.23 9.74 26.35
C LEU A 304 15.90 9.51 27.70
N GLY A 305 16.61 8.39 27.85
CA GLY A 305 17.42 8.06 29.01
C GLY A 305 18.91 8.36 28.82
N ALA A 306 19.72 7.98 29.81
CA ALA A 306 21.18 8.14 29.76
C ALA A 306 21.84 7.37 28.61
N ASP A 307 21.30 6.20 28.26
CA ASP A 307 21.78 5.33 27.19
C ASP A 307 21.08 5.56 25.84
N GLY A 308 20.38 6.70 25.69
CA GLY A 308 19.61 7.05 24.51
C GLY A 308 18.11 6.77 24.63
N TRP A 309 17.43 6.76 23.49
CA TRP A 309 15.98 6.54 23.43
C TRP A 309 15.61 5.11 23.82
N LYS A 310 14.50 4.96 24.54
CA LYS A 310 13.92 3.69 24.97
C LYS A 310 12.40 3.67 24.81
N ILE A 311 11.82 2.50 24.62
CA ILE A 311 10.38 2.29 24.48
C ILE A 311 9.73 2.20 25.87
N VAL A 312 8.67 2.96 26.08
CA VAL A 312 7.86 2.94 27.31
C VAL A 312 6.59 2.12 27.10
N GLU A 313 5.92 2.35 25.97
CA GLU A 313 4.59 1.82 25.70
C GLU A 313 4.34 1.68 24.19
N LEU A 314 3.47 0.73 23.86
CA LEU A 314 2.90 0.52 22.53
C LEU A 314 1.38 0.68 22.66
N GLU A 315 0.82 1.78 22.16
CA GLU A 315 -0.63 2.00 22.17
C GLU A 315 -1.31 0.98 21.23
N GLY A 316 -2.31 0.27 21.75
CA GLY A 316 -3.04 -0.79 21.04
C GLY A 316 -2.87 -2.21 21.61
N GLU A 317 -1.99 -2.40 22.59
CA GLU A 317 -1.84 -3.69 23.30
C GLU A 317 -2.82 -3.90 24.47
N GLU A 318 -3.68 -2.92 24.79
CA GLU A 318 -4.55 -2.98 26.00
C GLU A 318 -5.67 -4.05 25.95
N GLU A 319 -5.92 -4.72 24.82
CA GLU A 319 -7.08 -5.63 24.67
C GLU A 319 -6.75 -7.10 24.33
N ILE A 320 -5.54 -7.59 24.59
CA ILE A 320 -5.22 -9.01 24.32
C ILE A 320 -4.69 -9.75 25.55
N PHE A 321 -5.39 -9.68 26.68
CA PHE A 321 -5.41 -10.75 27.70
C PHE A 321 -6.71 -10.74 28.50
#